data_AF-A0A292QPU8-F1
#
_entry.id   AF-A0A292QPU8-F1
#
_cell.length_a   1.000
_cell.length_b   1.000
_cell.length_c   1.000
_cell.angle_alpha   90.00
_cell.angle_beta   90.00
_cell.angle_gamma   90.00
#
_symmetry.space_group_name_H-M   'P 1'
#
loop_
_entity.id
_entity.type
_entity.pdbx_description
1 polymer ?
#
loop_
_entity_poly.entity_id
_entity_poly.type
_entity_poly.pdbx_seq_one_letter_code
_entity_poly.pdbx_strand_id
1 'polypeptide(L)' 'MILKKELGKKIQELRKSKRITQDVLAEQIGIDPKNVSKIENGNHFPSAETAILISAAD' A
#
# COMPACT_ATOMS: atom_id res chain seq x y z
N MET A 1 -10.68 7.16 -11.25
CA MET A 1 -10.49 8.41 -10.47
C MET A 1 -9.01 8.62 -10.26
N ILE A 2 -8.48 9.80 -10.59
CA ILE A 2 -7.03 10.09 -10.62
C ILE A 2 -6.42 9.94 -9.21
N LEU A 3 -7.10 10.44 -8.19
CA LEU A 3 -6.66 10.41 -6.79
C LEU A 3 -6.26 9.01 -6.27
N LYS A 4 -7.06 7.98 -6.61
CA LYS A 4 -6.77 6.59 -6.22
C LYS A 4 -5.44 6.08 -6.78
N LYS A 5 -5.17 6.39 -8.05
CA LYS A 5 -3.94 5.98 -8.73
C LYS A 5 -2.73 6.74 -8.18
N GLU A 6 -2.87 8.02 -7.88
CA GLU A 6 -1.79 8.83 -7.30
C GLU A 6 -1.42 8.34 -5.90
N LEU A 7 -2.43 8.07 -5.06
CA LEU A 7 -2.21 7.47 -3.73
C LEU A 7 -1.51 6.11 -3.84
N GLY A 8 -2.01 5.21 -4.71
CA GLY A 8 -1.42 3.90 -4.93
C GLY A 8 0.05 3.97 -5.37
N LYS A 9 0.37 4.89 -6.28
CA LYS A 9 1.77 5.16 -6.70
C LYS A 9 2.63 5.62 -5.53
N LYS A 10 2.13 6.54 -4.69
CA LYS A 10 2.90 7.04 -3.54
C LYS A 10 3.23 5.92 -2.55
N ILE A 11 2.25 5.06 -2.26
CA ILE A 11 2.44 3.89 -1.40
C ILE A 11 3.49 2.95 -2.01
N GLN A 12 3.41 2.69 -3.32
CA GLN A 12 4.40 1.87 -4.02
C GLN A 12 5.81 2.45 -3.95
N GLU A 13 5.95 3.77 -4.10
CA GLU A 13 7.24 4.47 -4.00
C GLU A 13 7.85 4.33 -2.60
N LEU A 14 7.07 4.54 -1.55
CA LEU A 14 7.50 4.38 -0.15
C LEU A 14 7.89 2.92 0.16
N ARG A 15 7.13 1.95 -0.37
CA ARG A 15 7.49 0.53 -0.23
C ARG A 15 8.82 0.22 -0.92
N LYS A 16 9.01 0.72 -2.14
CA LYS A 16 10.23 0.50 -2.93
C LYS A 16 11.45 1.19 -2.32
N SER A 17 11.31 2.36 -1.68
CA SER A 17 12.44 3.02 -1.01
C SER A 17 12.99 2.18 0.16
N LYS A 18 12.13 1.38 0.80
CA LYS A 18 12.50 0.39 1.84
C LYS A 18 12.98 -0.95 1.29
N ARG A 19 12.96 -1.14 -0.03
CA ARG A 19 13.41 -2.36 -0.73
C ARG A 19 12.66 -3.64 -0.30
N ILE A 20 11.39 -3.51 0.07
CA ILE A 20 10.53 -4.65 0.44
C ILE A 20 9.52 -4.99 -0.66
N THR A 21 9.06 -6.24 -0.71
CA THR A 21 8.03 -6.70 -1.65
C THR A 21 6.62 -6.34 -1.18
N GLN A 22 5.62 -6.47 -2.06
CA GLN A 22 4.22 -6.30 -1.67
C GLN A 22 3.80 -7.33 -0.61
N ASP A 23 4.34 -8.55 -0.67
CA ASP A 23 4.08 -9.61 0.31
C ASP A 23 4.63 -9.24 1.69
N VAL A 24 5.85 -8.70 1.76
CA VAL A 24 6.45 -8.24 3.03
C VAL A 24 5.64 -7.08 3.62
N LEU A 25 5.23 -6.11 2.80
CA LEU A 25 4.38 -5.02 3.30
C LEU A 25 3.03 -5.55 3.82
N ALA A 26 2.42 -6.48 3.09
CA ALA A 26 1.17 -7.11 3.47
C ALA A 26 1.27 -7.86 4.80
N GLU A 27 2.36 -8.60 5.01
CA GLU A 27 2.68 -9.28 6.26
C GLU A 27 2.84 -8.28 7.42
N GLN A 28 3.59 -7.20 7.21
CA GLN A 28 3.83 -6.15 8.22
C GLN A 28 2.55 -5.46 8.69
N ILE A 29 1.58 -5.25 7.80
CA ILE A 29 0.31 -4.56 8.11
C ILE A 29 -0.87 -5.53 8.26
N GLY A 30 -0.63 -6.84 8.25
CA GLY A 30 -1.63 -7.87 8.51
C GLY A 30 -2.77 -7.97 7.48
N ILE A 31 -2.50 -7.75 6.19
CA ILE A 31 -3.52 -7.86 5.12
C ILE A 31 -3.11 -8.85 4.02
N ASP A 32 -4.07 -9.26 3.20
CA ASP A 32 -3.78 -10.09 2.01
C ASP A 32 -2.90 -9.33 0.99
N PRO A 33 -1.80 -9.91 0.47
CA PRO A 33 -0.95 -9.29 -0.55
C PRO A 33 -1.70 -8.80 -1.81
N LYS A 34 -2.80 -9.46 -2.19
CA LYS A 34 -3.67 -9.01 -3.28
C LYS A 34 -4.29 -7.65 -2.99
N ASN A 35 -4.54 -7.32 -1.72
CA ASN A 35 -5.06 -6.01 -1.33
C ASN A 35 -4.00 -4.92 -1.51
N VAL A 36 -2.74 -5.18 -1.14
CA VAL A 36 -1.62 -4.25 -1.40
C VAL A 36 -1.51 -3.98 -2.90
N SER A 37 -1.53 -5.02 -3.74
CA SER A 37 -1.48 -4.88 -5.19
C SER A 37 -2.67 -4.06 -5.74
N LYS A 38 -3.89 -4.30 -5.27
CA LYS A 38 -5.07 -3.52 -5.68
C LYS A 38 -4.99 -2.06 -5.24
N ILE A 39 -4.42 -1.78 -4.07
CA ILE A 39 -4.20 -0.41 -3.57
C ILE A 39 -3.16 0.29 -4.45
N GLU A 40 -1.99 -0.32 -4.66
CA GLU A 40 -0.90 0.29 -5.45
C GLU A 40 -1.30 0.57 -6.90
N ASN A 41 -2.16 -0.27 -7.47
CA ASN A 41 -2.69 -0.08 -8.83
C ASN A 41 -3.89 0.88 -8.90
N GLY A 42 -4.35 1.42 -7.77
CA GLY A 42 -5.49 2.33 -7.68
C GLY A 42 -6.85 1.66 -7.92
N ASN A 43 -6.90 0.34 -7.85
CA ASN A 43 -8.14 -0.44 -7.96
C ASN A 43 -8.97 -0.31 -6.69
N HIS A 44 -8.32 -0.29 -5.52
CA HIS A 44 -8.95 -0.09 -4.21
C HIS A 44 -8.42 1.17 -3.52
N PHE A 45 -9.26 1.79 -2.70
CA PHE A 45 -8.79 2.75 -1.69
C PHE A 45 -8.41 1.95 -0.43
N PRO A 46 -7.30 2.25 0.25
CA PRO A 46 -7.02 1.64 1.55
C PRO A 46 -8.10 2.05 2.57
N SER A 47 -8.39 1.21 3.56
CA SER A 47 -9.18 1.66 4.71
C SER A 47 -8.38 2.71 5.50
N ALA A 48 -9.04 3.46 6.38
CA ALA A 48 -8.35 4.40 7.27
C ALA A 48 -7.28 3.67 8.13
N GLU A 49 -7.61 2.48 8.62
CA GLU A 49 -6.68 1.61 9.35
C GLU A 49 -5.48 1.21 8.50
N THR A 50 -5.70 0.70 7.28
CA THR A 50 -4.61 0.34 6.36
C THR A 50 -3.73 1.54 6.03
N ALA A 51 -4.32 2.73 5.85
CA ALA A 51 -3.55 3.95 5.57
C ALA A 51 -2.65 4.34 6.76
N ILE A 52 -3.15 4.21 8.00
CA ILE A 52 -2.37 4.45 9.22
C ILE A 52 -1.23 3.43 9.34
N LEU A 53 -1.51 2.14 9.12
CA LEU A 53 -0.49 1.08 9.19
C LEU A 53 0.62 1.27 8.16
N ILE A 54 0.27 1.65 6.92
CA ILE A 54 1.26 1.96 5.86
C ILE A 54 2.13 3.16 6.27
N SER A 55 1.53 4.19 6.87
CA SER A 55 2.27 5.36 7.37
C SER A 55 3.15 5.04 8.58
N ALA A 56 2.79 4.05 9.40
CA ALA A 56 3.57 3.61 10.55
C ALA A 56 4.68 2.62 10.17
N ALA A 57 4.56 1.98 9.00
CA ALA A 57 5.60 1.15 8.43
C ALA A 57 6.77 1.97 7.84
N ASP A 58 6.72 3.32 7.88
CA ASP A 58 7.80 4.29 7.57
C ASP A 58 9.02 4.20 8.47
#